data_AF-A0A2D5ESF9-F1
#
_entry.id   AF-A0A2D5ESF9-F1
#
_cell.length_a   1.000
_cell.length_b   1.000
_cell.length_c   1.000
_cell.angle_alpha   90.00
_cell.angle_beta   90.00
_cell.angle_gamma   90.00
#
_symmetry.space_group_name_H-M   'P 1'
#
loop_
_entity.id
_entity.type
_entity.pdbx_description
1 polymer ?
#
loop_
_entity_poly.entity_id
_entity_poly.type
_entity_poly.pdbx_seq_one_letter_code
_entity_poly.pdbx_strand_id
1 'polypeptide(L)'
;MADWLDAIRERGGPFVEAARAFWAWRGEGELPRGEEAIAFLADQVDLFAHETDAADEDDDRFLEGAGALLGLVLADVLGGRHVVRERAHRVLLGDHGFFDPFAAIDDALDADEPCDALAERIRQAEAEARGEGPVGRVVRGFALALADEVPGARILERFGYEVTLDDGAIVDLQRVAEATGDQGFDAVHQAAAKMARMLRREDA
;
A
#
# COMPACT_ATOMS: atom_id res chain seq x y z
N MET A 1 1.93 -25.55 15.74
CA MET A 1 2.64 -24.72 14.75
C MET A 1 2.24 -23.29 15.01
N ALA A 2 3.21 -22.38 15.15
CA ALA A 2 2.87 -20.95 15.05
C ALA A 2 2.43 -20.71 13.61
N ASP A 3 1.24 -20.18 13.41
CA ASP A 3 0.83 -19.76 12.07
C ASP A 3 1.72 -18.60 11.59
N TRP A 4 1.73 -18.36 10.28
CA TRP A 4 2.58 -17.32 9.71
C TRP A 4 2.15 -15.90 10.11
N LEU A 5 0.91 -15.72 10.58
CA LEU A 5 0.43 -14.43 11.09
C LEU A 5 1.15 -14.01 12.36
N ASP A 6 1.48 -14.97 13.23
CA ASP A 6 2.27 -14.69 14.43
C ASP A 6 3.69 -14.22 14.07
N ALA A 7 4.27 -14.73 12.99
CA ALA A 7 5.60 -14.33 12.53
C ALA A 7 5.63 -12.90 11.94
N ILE A 8 4.53 -12.44 11.33
CA ILE A 8 4.43 -11.08 10.77
C ILE A 8 3.83 -10.06 11.76
N ARG A 9 3.36 -10.49 12.94
CA ARG A 9 2.56 -9.67 13.86
C ARG A 9 3.13 -8.29 14.17
N GLU A 10 4.43 -8.20 14.43
CA GLU A 10 5.10 -6.92 14.71
C GLU A 10 5.00 -5.94 13.53
N ARG A 11 5.12 -6.44 12.29
CA ARG A 11 5.02 -5.61 11.07
C ARG A 11 3.58 -5.46 10.57
N GLY A 12 2.70 -6.41 10.89
CA GLY A 12 1.32 -6.45 10.40
C GLY A 12 0.32 -5.68 11.26
N GLY A 13 0.66 -5.45 12.53
CA GLY A 13 -0.18 -4.65 13.44
C GLY A 13 -1.62 -5.18 13.55
N PRO A 14 -2.64 -4.29 13.47
CA PRO A 14 -4.04 -4.68 13.63
C PRO A 14 -4.57 -5.57 12.49
N PHE A 15 -3.90 -5.62 11.33
CA PHE A 15 -4.35 -6.49 10.23
C PHE A 15 -4.38 -7.95 10.65
N VAL A 16 -3.50 -8.39 11.57
CA VAL A 16 -3.45 -9.78 12.01
C VAL A 16 -4.79 -10.25 12.56
N GLU A 17 -5.42 -9.46 13.43
CA GLU A 17 -6.68 -9.85 14.06
C GLU A 17 -7.85 -9.79 13.06
N ALA A 18 -7.86 -8.78 12.18
CA ALA A 18 -8.85 -8.67 11.11
C ALA A 18 -8.75 -9.85 10.11
N ALA A 19 -7.54 -10.22 9.68
CA ALA A 19 -7.32 -11.36 8.79
C ALA A 19 -7.70 -12.69 9.45
N ARG A 20 -7.44 -12.86 10.76
CA ARG A 20 -7.90 -14.04 11.53
C ARG A 20 -9.42 -14.10 11.59
N ALA A 21 -10.08 -12.98 11.86
CA ALA A 21 -11.53 -12.89 11.90
C ALA A 21 -12.16 -13.19 10.53
N PHE A 22 -11.54 -12.71 9.45
CA PHE A 22 -11.94 -13.02 8.08
C PHE A 22 -11.77 -14.50 7.76
N TRP A 23 -10.63 -15.10 8.08
CA TRP A 23 -10.40 -16.53 7.88
C TRP A 23 -11.38 -17.39 8.68
N ALA A 24 -11.67 -17.03 9.92
CA ALA A 24 -12.66 -17.74 10.74
C ALA A 24 -14.08 -17.66 10.16
N TRP A 25 -14.35 -16.68 9.29
CA TRP A 25 -15.65 -16.47 8.66
C TRP A 25 -15.76 -17.15 7.29
N ARG A 26 -14.77 -16.95 6.42
CA ARG A 26 -14.82 -17.34 4.99
C ARG A 26 -13.92 -18.52 4.65
N GLY A 27 -13.01 -18.89 5.55
CA GLY A 27 -11.98 -19.90 5.33
C GLY A 27 -12.30 -21.26 5.95
N GLU A 28 -11.58 -22.28 5.48
CA GLU A 28 -11.63 -23.64 6.01
C GLU A 28 -10.22 -24.23 6.10
N GLY A 29 -9.92 -24.90 7.22
CA GLY A 29 -8.64 -25.59 7.40
C GLY A 29 -7.48 -24.67 7.80
N GLU A 30 -6.30 -24.90 7.23
CA GLU A 30 -5.08 -24.14 7.52
C GLU A 30 -5.09 -22.81 6.77
N LEU A 31 -4.71 -21.74 7.48
CA LEU A 31 -4.67 -20.40 6.90
C LEU A 31 -3.65 -20.35 5.75
N PRO A 32 -4.08 -20.00 4.52
CA PRO A 32 -3.20 -19.98 3.36
C PRO A 32 -2.17 -18.86 3.47
N ARG A 33 -1.09 -18.97 2.69
CA ARG A 33 0.00 -17.99 2.63
C ARG A 33 0.43 -17.75 1.19
N GLY A 34 0.92 -16.55 0.89
CA GLY A 34 1.49 -16.24 -0.42
C GLY A 34 0.47 -16.44 -1.54
N GLU A 35 0.85 -17.16 -2.60
CA GLU A 35 0.00 -17.41 -3.76
C GLU A 35 -1.32 -18.11 -3.41
N GLU A 36 -1.32 -19.05 -2.48
CA GLU A 36 -2.55 -19.74 -2.03
C GLU A 36 -3.53 -18.75 -1.37
N ALA A 37 -3.01 -17.75 -0.64
CA ALA A 37 -3.85 -16.74 -0.02
C ALA A 37 -4.40 -15.74 -1.03
N ILE A 38 -3.64 -15.45 -2.10
CA ILE A 38 -4.12 -14.63 -3.22
C ILE A 38 -5.22 -15.36 -4.00
N ALA A 39 -5.04 -16.66 -4.28
CA ALA A 39 -6.06 -17.47 -4.94
C ALA A 39 -7.35 -17.51 -4.10
N PHE A 40 -7.22 -17.76 -2.79
CA PHE A 40 -8.34 -17.69 -1.86
C PHE A 40 -9.05 -16.32 -1.89
N LEU A 41 -8.30 -15.22 -1.85
CA LEU A 41 -8.88 -13.87 -1.91
C LEU A 41 -9.62 -13.61 -3.23
N ALA A 42 -9.06 -14.05 -4.36
CA ALA A 42 -9.71 -13.91 -5.66
C ALA A 42 -11.05 -14.67 -5.69
N ASP A 43 -11.07 -15.91 -5.23
CA ASP A 43 -12.30 -16.72 -5.13
C ASP A 43 -13.34 -16.05 -4.20
N GLN A 44 -12.91 -15.48 -3.08
CA GLN A 44 -13.82 -14.81 -2.15
C GLN A 44 -14.37 -13.50 -2.70
N VAL A 45 -13.54 -12.70 -3.38
CA VAL A 45 -13.96 -11.45 -4.02
C VAL A 45 -14.97 -11.74 -5.13
N ASP A 46 -14.70 -12.72 -6.00
CA ASP A 46 -15.64 -13.13 -7.05
C ASP A 46 -16.97 -13.61 -6.45
N LEU A 47 -16.91 -14.46 -5.41
CA LEU A 47 -18.12 -14.94 -4.75
C LEU A 47 -18.94 -13.79 -4.12
N PHE A 48 -18.28 -12.87 -3.41
CA PHE A 48 -18.95 -11.78 -2.70
C PHE A 48 -19.51 -10.72 -3.64
N ALA A 49 -18.81 -10.39 -4.72
CA ALA A 49 -19.29 -9.43 -5.74
C ALA A 49 -20.61 -9.87 -6.41
N HIS A 50 -20.88 -11.19 -6.45
CA HIS A 50 -22.10 -11.74 -7.02
C HIS A 50 -23.18 -12.05 -5.95
N GLU A 51 -22.96 -11.71 -4.68
CA GLU A 51 -23.89 -11.94 -3.57
C GLU A 51 -24.92 -10.80 -3.49
N THR A 52 -26.14 -11.04 -3.99
CA THR A 52 -27.17 -9.98 -4.12
C THR A 52 -27.91 -9.61 -2.83
N ASP A 53 -27.72 -10.37 -1.75
CA ASP A 53 -28.47 -10.25 -0.49
C ASP A 53 -27.58 -9.96 0.73
N ALA A 54 -26.31 -9.54 0.51
CA ALA A 54 -25.41 -9.17 1.61
C ALA A 54 -25.97 -7.97 2.38
N ALA A 55 -25.87 -8.00 3.71
CA ALA A 55 -26.21 -6.85 4.54
C ALA A 55 -25.05 -5.86 4.56
N ASP A 56 -25.32 -4.56 4.73
CA ASP A 56 -24.28 -3.52 4.85
C ASP A 56 -23.19 -3.86 5.89
N GLU A 57 -23.56 -4.57 6.97
CA GLU A 57 -22.61 -5.02 8.00
C GLU A 57 -21.63 -6.10 7.51
N ASP A 58 -22.05 -6.93 6.54
CA ASP A 58 -21.20 -7.94 5.91
C ASP A 58 -20.25 -7.31 4.89
N ASP A 59 -20.65 -6.22 4.22
CA ASP A 59 -19.79 -5.46 3.30
C ASP A 59 -18.59 -4.86 4.03
N ASP A 60 -18.84 -4.11 5.11
CA ASP A 60 -17.78 -3.51 5.94
C ASP A 60 -16.84 -4.57 6.49
N ARG A 61 -17.41 -5.70 6.96
CA ARG A 61 -16.66 -6.83 7.50
C ARG A 61 -15.81 -7.52 6.43
N PHE A 62 -16.34 -7.67 5.22
CA PHE A 62 -15.62 -8.26 4.10
C PHE A 62 -14.47 -7.36 3.68
N LEU A 63 -14.73 -6.07 3.47
CA LEU A 63 -13.72 -5.09 3.10
C LEU A 63 -12.58 -5.03 4.13
N GLU A 64 -12.92 -4.95 5.42
CA GLU A 64 -11.92 -4.95 6.50
C GLU A 64 -11.09 -6.23 6.51
N GLY A 65 -11.77 -7.39 6.44
CA GLY A 65 -11.14 -8.69 6.54
C GLY A 65 -10.27 -9.05 5.34
N ALA A 66 -10.80 -8.91 4.13
CA ALA A 66 -10.11 -9.19 2.89
C ALA A 66 -8.96 -8.20 2.65
N GLY A 67 -9.19 -6.90 2.93
CA GLY A 67 -8.15 -5.88 2.83
C GLY A 67 -7.00 -6.12 3.81
N ALA A 68 -7.30 -6.50 5.06
CA ALA A 68 -6.28 -6.86 6.03
C ALA A 68 -5.46 -8.10 5.60
N LEU A 69 -6.14 -9.16 5.12
CA LEU A 69 -5.46 -10.36 4.63
C LEU A 69 -4.57 -10.06 3.43
N LEU A 70 -5.08 -9.32 2.43
CA LEU A 70 -4.31 -8.87 1.26
C LEU A 70 -3.08 -8.07 1.69
N GLY A 71 -3.26 -7.10 2.59
CA GLY A 71 -2.16 -6.28 3.11
C GLY A 71 -1.07 -7.11 3.79
N LEU A 72 -1.43 -8.12 4.59
CA LEU A 72 -0.47 -9.02 5.24
C LEU A 72 0.26 -9.91 4.25
N VAL A 73 -0.46 -10.50 3.29
CA VAL A 73 0.14 -11.36 2.26
C VAL A 73 1.17 -10.58 1.45
N LEU A 74 0.83 -9.37 1.01
CA LEU A 74 1.75 -8.51 0.27
C LEU A 74 2.94 -8.07 1.14
N ALA A 75 2.72 -7.70 2.41
CA ALA A 75 3.81 -7.32 3.32
C ALA A 75 4.75 -8.49 3.67
N ASP A 76 4.24 -9.73 3.65
CA ASP A 76 5.02 -10.94 3.85
C ASP A 76 5.85 -11.29 2.61
N VAL A 77 5.24 -11.26 1.43
CA VAL A 77 5.86 -11.69 0.17
C VAL A 77 6.79 -10.64 -0.41
N LEU A 78 6.36 -9.37 -0.46
CA LEU A 78 7.10 -8.29 -1.10
C LEU A 78 8.04 -7.55 -0.14
N GLY A 79 7.98 -7.88 1.15
CA GLY A 79 8.65 -7.12 2.20
C GLY A 79 7.95 -5.79 2.44
N GLY A 80 7.35 -5.66 3.61
CA GLY A 80 6.65 -4.45 3.98
C GLY A 80 6.24 -4.39 5.44
N ARG A 81 5.49 -3.35 5.77
CA ARG A 81 4.87 -3.17 7.08
C ARG A 81 3.57 -2.37 6.98
N HIS A 82 2.65 -2.67 7.88
CA HIS A 82 1.49 -1.84 8.17
C HIS A 82 1.94 -0.46 8.63
N VAL A 83 1.21 0.54 8.18
CA VAL A 83 1.25 1.90 8.71
C VAL A 83 -0.17 2.44 8.85
N VAL A 84 -0.36 3.36 9.79
CA VAL A 84 -1.63 4.02 10.03
C VAL A 84 -1.40 5.52 10.19
N ARG A 85 -2.29 6.30 9.60
CA ARG A 85 -2.40 7.72 9.87
C ARG A 85 -3.87 8.06 10.08
N GLU A 86 -4.16 8.68 11.22
CA GLU A 86 -5.52 8.90 11.70
C GLU A 86 -6.31 7.58 11.78
N ARG A 87 -7.13 7.29 10.76
CA ARG A 87 -7.93 6.06 10.64
C ARG A 87 -7.67 5.30 9.34
N ALA A 88 -6.72 5.75 8.51
CA ALA A 88 -6.39 5.12 7.25
C ALA A 88 -5.24 4.12 7.45
N HIS A 89 -5.53 2.83 7.26
CA HIS A 89 -4.55 1.75 7.37
C HIS A 89 -4.02 1.37 5.99
N ARG A 90 -2.70 1.26 5.86
CA ARG A 90 -2.00 1.07 4.57
C ARG A 90 -0.78 0.18 4.75
N VAL A 91 -0.13 -0.16 3.64
CA VAL A 91 1.11 -0.95 3.64
C VAL A 91 2.23 -0.15 2.97
N LEU A 92 3.37 -0.04 3.66
CA LEU A 92 4.63 0.33 3.03
C LEU A 92 5.25 -0.91 2.42
N LEU A 93 5.53 -0.88 1.12
CA LEU A 93 6.15 -1.98 0.37
C LEU A 93 7.54 -1.58 -0.10
N GLY A 94 8.52 -2.47 0.06
CA GLY A 94 9.92 -2.17 -0.26
C GLY A 94 10.42 -0.88 0.41
N ASP A 95 11.34 -0.19 -0.26
CA ASP A 95 11.95 1.03 0.29
C ASP A 95 11.03 2.26 0.18
N HIS A 96 10.28 2.36 -0.93
CA HIS A 96 9.54 3.58 -1.29
C HIS A 96 8.06 3.34 -1.64
N GLY A 97 7.64 2.09 -1.82
CA GLY A 97 6.30 1.74 -2.28
C GLY A 97 5.21 1.92 -1.24
N PHE A 98 4.00 2.22 -1.69
CA PHE A 98 2.83 2.41 -0.83
C PHE A 98 1.61 1.74 -1.44
N PHE A 99 0.81 1.07 -0.61
CA PHE A 99 -0.35 0.34 -1.09
C PHE A 99 -1.53 0.47 -0.13
N ASP A 100 -2.72 0.65 -0.71
CA ASP A 100 -4.00 0.63 -0.03
C ASP A 100 -4.72 -0.69 -0.35
N PRO A 101 -4.67 -1.68 0.55
CA PRO A 101 -5.29 -2.96 0.29
C PRO A 101 -6.81 -2.92 0.46
N PHE A 102 -7.37 -1.95 1.18
CA PHE A 102 -8.82 -1.82 1.33
C PHE A 102 -9.42 -1.27 0.05
N ALA A 103 -8.88 -0.15 -0.46
CA ALA A 103 -9.28 0.37 -1.76
C ALA A 103 -9.11 -0.69 -2.87
N ALA A 104 -8.07 -1.54 -2.81
CA ALA A 104 -7.90 -2.60 -3.80
C ALA A 104 -9.01 -3.66 -3.78
N ILE A 105 -9.57 -3.97 -2.60
CA ILE A 105 -10.72 -4.88 -2.48
C ILE A 105 -12.00 -4.16 -2.92
N ASP A 106 -12.21 -2.93 -2.47
CA ASP A 106 -13.35 -2.08 -2.84
C ASP A 106 -13.45 -1.92 -4.37
N ASP A 107 -12.34 -1.52 -5.00
CA ASP A 107 -12.22 -1.39 -6.47
C ASP A 107 -12.54 -2.71 -7.19
N ALA A 108 -12.21 -3.86 -6.58
CA ALA A 108 -12.45 -5.17 -7.17
C ALA A 108 -13.92 -5.60 -7.03
N LEU A 109 -14.57 -5.29 -5.90
CA LEU A 109 -15.99 -5.58 -5.69
C LEU A 109 -16.89 -4.74 -6.61
N ASP A 110 -16.49 -3.51 -6.91
CA ASP A 110 -17.20 -2.60 -7.81
C ASP A 110 -16.97 -2.88 -9.31
N ALA A 111 -16.04 -3.77 -9.65
CA ALA A 111 -15.67 -4.03 -11.04
C ALA A 111 -16.60 -5.05 -11.72
N ASP A 112 -16.81 -4.86 -13.03
CA ASP A 112 -17.51 -5.86 -13.87
C ASP A 112 -16.78 -7.22 -13.89
N GLU A 113 -15.45 -7.20 -13.75
CA GLU A 113 -14.57 -8.39 -13.70
C GLU A 113 -13.69 -8.34 -12.43
N PRO A 114 -14.21 -8.79 -11.27
CA PRO A 114 -13.55 -8.60 -9.96
C PRO A 114 -12.14 -9.19 -9.85
N CYS A 115 -11.94 -10.40 -10.38
CA CYS A 115 -10.64 -11.07 -10.37
C CYS A 115 -9.57 -10.30 -11.18
N ASP A 116 -9.94 -9.75 -12.33
CA ASP A 116 -9.03 -9.01 -13.20
C ASP A 116 -8.65 -7.65 -12.57
N ALA A 117 -9.62 -7.00 -11.93
CA ALA A 117 -9.39 -5.79 -11.14
C ALA A 117 -8.43 -6.04 -9.97
N LEU A 118 -8.66 -7.09 -9.18
CA LEU A 118 -7.76 -7.46 -8.08
C LEU A 118 -6.34 -7.78 -8.59
N ALA A 119 -6.22 -8.52 -9.70
CA ALA A 119 -4.93 -8.84 -10.30
C ALA A 119 -4.16 -7.59 -10.74
N GLU A 120 -4.85 -6.58 -11.26
CA GLU A 120 -4.22 -5.29 -11.60
C GLU A 120 -3.72 -4.55 -10.36
N ARG A 121 -4.50 -4.53 -9.27
CA ARG A 121 -4.06 -3.91 -8.01
C ARG A 121 -2.86 -4.64 -7.41
N ILE A 122 -2.79 -5.97 -7.52
CA ILE A 122 -1.61 -6.74 -7.11
C ILE A 122 -0.38 -6.39 -7.96
N ARG A 123 -0.52 -6.29 -9.30
CA ARG A 123 0.58 -5.83 -10.18
C ARG A 123 1.07 -4.44 -9.80
N GLN A 124 0.16 -3.55 -9.41
CA GLN A 124 0.52 -2.24 -8.89
C GLN A 124 1.31 -2.34 -7.58
N ALA A 125 0.89 -3.19 -6.63
CA ALA A 125 1.63 -3.43 -5.39
C ALA A 125 3.06 -3.95 -5.63
N GLU A 126 3.24 -4.85 -6.60
CA GLU A 126 4.55 -5.33 -7.00
C GLU A 126 5.43 -4.22 -7.61
N ALA A 127 4.85 -3.37 -8.46
CA ALA A 127 5.54 -2.21 -9.01
C ALA A 127 5.92 -1.21 -7.90
N GLU A 128 5.03 -0.95 -6.95
CA GLU A 128 5.30 -0.14 -5.76
C GLU A 128 6.49 -0.69 -4.96
N ALA A 129 6.52 -2.01 -4.70
CA ALA A 129 7.62 -2.66 -4.01
C ALA A 129 8.98 -2.50 -4.72
N ARG A 130 8.98 -2.47 -6.06
CA ARG A 130 10.17 -2.18 -6.88
C ARG A 130 10.51 -0.69 -6.99
N GLY A 131 9.69 0.21 -6.45
CA GLY A 131 9.85 1.66 -6.59
C GLY A 131 9.52 2.18 -8.00
N GLU A 132 8.77 1.39 -8.77
CA GLU A 132 8.32 1.68 -10.14
C GLU A 132 6.84 2.09 -10.17
N GLY A 133 6.09 1.79 -9.10
CA GLY A 133 4.69 2.14 -8.95
C GLY A 133 4.44 3.65 -8.83
N PRO A 134 3.17 4.08 -8.94
CA PRO A 134 2.77 5.48 -8.93
C PRO A 134 3.38 6.32 -7.78
N VAL A 135 3.35 5.80 -6.56
CA VAL A 135 3.88 6.47 -5.37
C VAL A 135 5.38 6.22 -5.25
N GLY A 136 5.81 4.97 -5.33
CA GLY A 136 7.18 4.55 -5.13
C GLY A 136 8.18 5.30 -6.01
N ARG A 137 7.85 5.53 -7.29
CA ARG A 137 8.74 6.27 -8.20
C ARG A 137 8.88 7.75 -7.81
N VAL A 138 7.83 8.37 -7.30
CA VAL A 138 7.81 9.78 -6.88
C VAL A 138 8.60 9.96 -5.59
N VAL A 139 8.33 9.10 -4.59
CA VAL A 139 9.08 9.11 -3.32
C VAL A 139 10.56 8.82 -3.55
N ARG A 140 10.89 7.85 -4.42
CA ARG A 140 12.28 7.56 -4.82
C ARG A 140 12.94 8.76 -5.51
N GLY A 141 12.24 9.40 -6.45
CA GLY A 141 12.73 10.59 -7.14
C GLY A 141 13.00 11.74 -6.16
N PHE A 142 12.13 11.94 -5.18
CA PHE A 142 12.31 12.94 -4.13
C PHE A 142 13.44 12.59 -3.16
N ALA A 143 13.58 11.34 -2.74
CA ALA A 143 14.68 10.91 -1.88
C ALA A 143 16.06 11.16 -2.53
N LEU A 144 16.21 10.88 -3.82
CA LEU A 144 17.43 11.15 -4.58
C LEU A 144 17.68 12.67 -4.71
N ALA A 145 16.65 13.42 -5.10
CA ALA A 145 16.72 14.87 -5.18
C ALA A 145 17.08 15.54 -3.84
N LEU A 146 16.56 15.01 -2.72
CA LEU A 146 16.85 15.51 -1.38
C LEU A 146 18.32 15.30 -1.02
N ALA A 147 18.86 14.11 -1.32
CA ALA A 147 20.28 13.81 -1.09
C ALA A 147 21.22 14.74 -1.88
N ASP A 148 20.84 15.11 -3.11
CA ASP A 148 21.63 15.99 -3.97
C ASP A 148 21.51 17.48 -3.59
N GLU A 149 20.30 17.96 -3.32
CA GLU A 149 20.01 19.39 -3.18
C GLU A 149 20.07 19.89 -1.73
N VAL A 150 19.79 19.00 -0.75
CA VAL A 150 19.78 19.30 0.70
C VAL A 150 20.59 18.22 1.46
N PRO A 151 21.93 18.23 1.35
CA PRO A 151 22.75 17.18 1.95
C PRO A 151 22.55 17.07 3.46
N GLY A 152 22.19 15.87 3.91
CA GLY A 152 21.96 15.57 5.32
C GLY A 152 20.49 15.39 5.70
N ALA A 153 19.56 16.00 4.95
CA ALA A 153 18.13 15.81 5.16
C ALA A 153 17.70 14.38 4.80
N ARG A 154 16.74 13.84 5.56
CA ARG A 154 16.27 12.45 5.39
C ARG A 154 14.76 12.37 5.55
N ILE A 155 14.14 11.49 4.78
CA ILE A 155 12.74 11.09 5.00
C ILE A 155 12.71 10.16 6.21
N LEU A 156 11.99 10.54 7.27
CA LEU A 156 11.75 9.71 8.44
C LEU A 156 10.48 8.87 8.29
N GLU A 157 9.41 9.49 7.82
CA GLU A 157 8.09 8.87 7.70
C GLU A 157 7.47 9.13 6.34
N ARG A 158 6.59 8.22 5.91
CA ARG A 158 5.88 8.32 4.64
C ARG A 158 4.48 7.72 4.74
N PHE A 159 3.52 8.39 4.13
CA PHE A 159 2.15 7.91 3.97
C PHE A 159 1.60 8.42 2.63
N GLY A 160 1.63 7.55 1.61
CA GLY A 160 1.33 7.93 0.23
C GLY A 160 2.37 8.92 -0.28
N TYR A 161 1.88 10.04 -0.81
CA TYR A 161 2.73 11.14 -1.29
C TYR A 161 3.18 12.10 -0.19
N GLU A 162 2.66 11.98 1.02
CA GLU A 162 3.09 12.82 2.13
C GLU A 162 4.32 12.19 2.81
N VAL A 163 5.39 12.97 2.91
CA VAL A 163 6.63 12.57 3.57
C VAL A 163 6.99 13.54 4.69
N THR A 164 7.49 13.00 5.79
CA THR A 164 7.99 13.79 6.93
C THR A 164 9.51 13.69 6.97
N LEU A 165 10.17 14.84 6.99
CA LEU A 165 11.62 14.95 7.06
C LEU A 165 12.13 14.88 8.50
N ASP A 166 13.43 14.80 8.68
CA ASP A 166 14.10 14.66 9.98
C ASP A 166 14.11 15.91 10.85
N ASP A 167 13.85 17.07 10.26
CA ASP A 167 13.56 18.33 10.94
C ASP A 167 12.08 18.49 11.33
N GLY A 168 11.23 17.53 10.96
CA GLY A 168 9.77 17.54 11.17
C GLY A 168 8.97 18.25 10.08
N ALA A 169 9.60 18.74 9.01
CA ALA A 169 8.91 19.33 7.87
C ALA A 169 8.06 18.27 7.15
N ILE A 170 6.84 18.64 6.78
CA ILE A 170 5.92 17.79 6.02
C ILE A 170 5.88 18.28 4.58
N VAL A 171 6.16 17.38 3.65
CA VAL A 171 6.19 17.66 2.22
C VAL A 171 5.15 16.80 1.51
N ASP A 172 4.25 17.45 0.76
CA ASP A 172 3.28 16.79 -0.08
C ASP A 172 3.80 16.67 -1.52
N LEU A 173 4.07 15.42 -1.94
CA LEU A 173 4.58 15.08 -3.26
C LEU A 173 3.46 14.89 -4.31
N GLN A 174 2.18 15.05 -3.96
CA GLN A 174 1.07 14.86 -4.88
C GLN A 174 1.23 15.74 -6.14
N ARG A 175 1.70 16.97 -5.96
CA ARG A 175 1.96 17.90 -7.08
C ARG A 175 3.03 17.40 -8.05
N VAL A 176 4.01 16.62 -7.57
CA VAL A 176 5.03 15.99 -8.43
C VAL A 176 4.40 14.85 -9.23
N ALA A 177 3.57 14.03 -8.59
CA ALA A 177 2.83 12.96 -9.26
C ALA A 177 1.93 13.51 -10.37
N GLU A 178 1.11 14.52 -10.06
CA GLU A 178 0.20 15.17 -11.02
C GLU A 178 0.95 15.82 -12.20
N ALA A 179 2.06 16.51 -11.94
CA ALA A 179 2.82 17.19 -12.98
C ALA A 179 3.54 16.24 -13.94
N THR A 180 3.82 15.00 -13.49
CA THR A 180 4.63 14.04 -14.24
C THR A 180 3.77 12.98 -14.91
N GLY A 181 2.60 12.63 -14.37
CA GLY A 181 1.70 11.65 -14.98
C GLY A 181 2.46 10.39 -15.41
N ASP A 182 2.28 9.93 -16.65
CA ASP A 182 2.97 8.73 -17.17
C ASP A 182 4.38 9.00 -17.71
N GLN A 183 4.96 10.18 -17.41
CA GLN A 183 6.33 10.47 -17.81
C GLN A 183 7.34 9.56 -17.09
N GLY A 184 8.49 9.38 -17.74
CA GLY A 184 9.58 8.56 -17.20
C GLY A 184 10.23 9.15 -15.96
N PHE A 185 11.05 8.33 -15.30
CA PHE A 185 11.69 8.65 -14.03
C PHE A 185 12.50 9.96 -14.04
N ASP A 186 13.16 10.30 -15.16
CA ASP A 186 13.93 11.54 -15.27
C ASP A 186 13.07 12.80 -15.08
N ALA A 187 11.83 12.78 -15.59
CA ALA A 187 10.89 13.89 -15.41
C ALA A 187 10.45 14.02 -13.94
N VAL A 188 10.19 12.88 -13.29
CA VAL A 188 9.89 12.80 -11.86
C VAL A 188 11.02 13.37 -11.03
N HIS A 189 12.26 12.94 -11.29
CA HIS A 189 13.44 13.42 -10.58
C HIS A 189 13.64 14.94 -10.77
N GLN A 190 13.48 15.46 -11.99
CA GLN A 190 13.59 16.90 -12.24
C GLN A 190 12.52 17.72 -11.53
N ALA A 191 11.28 17.24 -11.46
CA ALA A 191 10.20 17.88 -10.73
C ALA A 191 10.46 17.85 -9.21
N ALA A 192 10.90 16.71 -8.69
CA ALA A 192 11.25 16.55 -7.28
C ALA A 192 12.46 17.41 -6.86
N ALA A 193 13.49 17.53 -7.72
CA ALA A 193 14.64 18.41 -7.48
C ALA A 193 14.24 19.90 -7.39
N LYS A 194 13.26 20.36 -8.17
CA LYS A 194 12.74 21.73 -8.04
C LYS A 194 12.11 21.94 -6.66
N MET A 195 11.37 20.94 -6.16
CA MET A 195 10.76 21.00 -4.83
C MET A 195 11.82 20.97 -3.71
N ALA A 196 12.81 20.08 -3.78
CA ALA A 196 13.90 20.01 -2.81
C ALA A 196 14.70 21.32 -2.70
N ARG A 197 14.94 22.01 -3.82
CA ARG A 197 15.58 23.34 -3.81
C ARG A 197 14.76 24.43 -3.14
N MET A 198 13.44 24.31 -3.12
CA MET A 198 12.58 25.27 -2.44
C MET A 198 12.73 25.13 -0.93
N LEU A 199 12.78 23.90 -0.40
CA LEU A 199 13.00 23.62 1.02
C LEU A 199 14.32 24.24 1.51
N ARG A 200 15.42 24.07 0.75
CA ARG A 200 16.71 24.69 1.08
C ARG A 200 16.65 26.21 1.28
N ARG A 201 15.75 26.90 0.59
CA ARG A 201 15.64 28.37 0.66
C ARG A 201 14.86 28.84 1.88
N GLU A 202 14.08 27.98 2.50
CA GLU A 202 13.31 28.31 3.70
C GLU A 202 14.18 28.20 4.97
N ASP A 203 15.27 27.44 4.90
CA ASP A 203 16.27 27.26 5.98
C ASP A 203 17.48 28.22 5.93
N ALA A 204 17.60 29.05 4.88
CA ALA A 204 18.75 29.92 4.62
C ALA A 204 18.43 31.41 4.87
#